data_AF-A0A5C5U5S2-F1
#
_entry.id   AF-A0A5C5U5S2-F1
#
_cell.length_a   1.000
_cell.length_b   1.000
_cell.length_c   1.000
_cell.angle_alpha   90.00
_cell.angle_beta   90.00
_cell.angle_gamma   90.00
#
_symmetry.space_group_name_H-M   'P 1'
#
loop_
_entity.id
_entity.type
_entity.pdbx_description
1 polymer ?
#
loop_
_entity_poly.entity_id
_entity_poly.type
_entity_poly.pdbx_seq_one_letter_code
_entity_poly.pdbx_strand_id
1 'polypeptide(L)'
;MSWDPLQREILAALGHMVYAVDGGDAAAVAPEPPPATAVPGPAIDPLMRALLRAAGRDAGDGEALALCRSLLPPGGLRDAAARRALWPRLRGLRAGPAR
;
A
#
# COMPACT_ATOMS: atom_id res chain seq x y z
N MET A 1 -13.04 11.46 9.72
CA MET A 1 -12.90 12.92 9.88
C MET A 1 -12.90 13.54 8.48
N SER A 2 -14.09 13.85 7.94
CA SER A 2 -14.25 14.48 6.63
C SER A 2 -14.18 16.00 6.78
N TRP A 3 -13.54 16.68 5.82
CA TRP A 3 -13.52 18.15 5.79
C TRP A 3 -14.90 18.69 5.43
N ASP A 4 -15.33 19.75 6.09
CA ASP A 4 -16.58 20.45 5.80
C ASP A 4 -16.51 21.19 4.44
N PRO A 5 -17.61 21.32 3.67
CA PRO A 5 -17.61 22.05 2.40
C PRO A 5 -17.01 23.46 2.47
N LEU A 6 -17.32 24.25 3.52
CA LEU A 6 -16.79 25.61 3.65
C LEU A 6 -15.26 25.62 3.79
N GLN A 7 -14.70 24.64 4.50
CA GLN A 7 -13.26 24.51 4.67
C GLN A 7 -12.55 24.23 3.35
N ARG A 8 -13.18 23.45 2.46
CA ARG A 8 -12.62 23.16 1.13
C ARG A 8 -12.64 24.40 0.24
N GLU A 9 -13.69 25.21 0.33
CA GLU A 9 -13.80 26.47 -0.43
C GLU A 9 -12.73 27.48 0.00
N ILE A 10 -12.49 27.64 1.30
CA ILE A 10 -11.44 28.52 1.83
C ILE A 10 -10.07 28.07 1.33
N LEU A 11 -9.77 26.77 1.38
CA LEU A 11 -8.50 26.24 0.90
C LEU A 11 -8.32 26.41 -0.61
N ALA A 12 -9.39 26.25 -1.39
CA ALA A 12 -9.37 26.53 -2.82
C ALA A 12 -9.11 28.02 -3.12
N ALA A 13 -9.72 28.94 -2.37
CA ALA A 13 -9.49 30.38 -2.52
C ALA A 13 -8.04 30.78 -2.18
N LEU A 14 -7.40 30.07 -1.26
CA LEU A 14 -5.97 30.23 -0.93
C LEU A 14 -5.03 29.56 -1.94
N GLY A 15 -5.56 28.94 -3.00
CA GLY A 15 -4.78 28.32 -4.08
C GLY A 15 -4.31 26.90 -3.78
N HIS A 16 -4.83 26.26 -2.73
CA HIS A 16 -4.49 24.88 -2.40
C HIS A 16 -5.38 23.88 -3.15
N MET A 17 -4.75 22.85 -3.74
CA MET A 17 -5.43 21.74 -4.39
C MET A 17 -5.65 20.59 -3.40
N VAL A 18 -6.91 20.19 -3.20
CA VAL A 18 -7.27 19.11 -2.28
C VAL A 18 -7.20 17.77 -3.01
N TYR A 19 -6.31 16.87 -2.55
CA TYR A 19 -6.21 15.50 -3.05
C TYR A 19 -7.04 14.55 -2.18
N ALA A 20 -7.96 13.80 -2.79
CA ALA A 20 -8.65 12.72 -2.11
C ALA A 20 -7.73 11.50 -2.00
N VAL A 21 -7.65 10.92 -0.81
CA VAL A 21 -7.09 9.58 -0.62
C VAL A 21 -8.19 8.59 -0.94
N ASP A 22 -8.07 7.86 -2.04
CA ASP A 22 -9.01 6.78 -2.33
C ASP A 22 -8.69 5.61 -1.39
N GLY A 23 -9.40 5.60 -0.26
CA GLY A 23 -9.15 4.73 0.88
C GLY A 23 -10.41 4.52 1.71
N GLY A 24 -11.35 3.73 1.16
CA GLY A 24 -12.39 3.01 1.91
C GLY A 24 -13.72 3.74 2.07
N ASP A 25 -14.74 3.31 1.31
CA ASP A 25 -15.90 2.56 1.88
C ASP A 25 -17.03 2.40 0.86
N ALA A 26 -17.25 1.16 0.38
CA ALA A 26 -18.56 0.64 -0.03
C ALA A 26 -18.46 -0.88 -0.34
N ALA A 27 -18.07 -1.69 0.64
CA ALA A 27 -18.46 -3.10 0.68
C ALA A 27 -19.10 -3.36 2.05
N ALA A 28 -20.33 -3.87 1.98
CA ALA A 28 -21.30 -3.90 3.06
C ALA A 28 -20.83 -4.62 4.35
N VAL A 29 -21.37 -4.11 5.46
CA VAL A 29 -21.26 -4.64 6.82
C VAL A 29 -21.75 -6.08 6.92
N ALA A 30 -20.92 -6.96 7.48
CA ALA A 30 -21.31 -8.11 8.28
C ALA A 30 -20.26 -8.30 9.41
N PRO A 31 -20.66 -8.50 10.69
CA PRO A 31 -19.72 -8.57 11.81
C PRO A 31 -19.30 -10.02 12.11
N GLU A 32 -18.00 -10.29 12.19
CA GLU A 32 -17.45 -11.53 12.77
C GLU A 32 -16.00 -11.33 13.29
N PRO A 33 -15.50 -12.23 14.17
CA PRO A 33 -14.91 -11.94 15.49
C PRO A 33 -13.46 -11.39 15.46
N PRO A 34 -12.94 -10.86 16.60
CA PRO A 34 -11.62 -10.23 16.61
C PRO A 34 -10.52 -11.27 16.33
N PRO A 35 -9.63 -11.04 15.34
CA PRO A 35 -8.45 -11.86 15.23
C PRO A 35 -7.50 -11.52 16.38
N ALA A 36 -7.02 -12.61 16.97
CA ALA A 36 -6.03 -12.65 18.03
C ALA A 36 -4.92 -11.62 17.83
N THR A 37 -4.46 -11.06 18.95
CA THR A 37 -3.25 -10.26 19.07
C THR A 37 -2.08 -10.99 18.42
N ALA A 38 -1.83 -10.67 17.15
CA ALA A 38 -0.63 -11.07 16.46
C ALA A 38 0.54 -10.43 17.20
N VAL A 39 1.36 -11.26 17.83
CA VAL A 39 2.66 -10.90 18.37
C VAL A 39 3.37 -10.06 17.31
N PRO A 40 3.85 -8.84 17.61
CA PRO A 40 4.59 -8.06 16.64
C PRO A 40 5.92 -8.80 16.38
N GLY A 41 5.93 -9.64 15.35
CA GLY A 41 7.15 -10.05 14.69
C GLY A 41 7.93 -8.81 14.23
N PRO A 42 9.23 -8.96 13.87
CA PRO A 42 10.07 -7.83 13.49
C PRO A 42 9.32 -6.94 12.51
N ALA A 43 9.09 -5.69 12.91
CA ALA A 43 8.15 -4.80 12.23
C ALA A 43 8.64 -4.52 10.81
N ILE A 44 8.09 -5.27 9.84
CA ILE A 44 8.37 -5.06 8.42
C ILE A 44 7.93 -3.63 8.08
N ASP A 45 8.84 -2.87 7.48
CA ASP A 45 8.63 -1.51 6.97
C ASP A 45 7.30 -1.42 6.18
N PRO A 46 6.43 -0.42 6.45
CA PRO A 46 5.14 -0.29 5.77
C PRO A 46 5.20 -0.34 4.24
N LEU A 47 6.25 0.21 3.64
CA LEU A 47 6.46 0.13 2.19
C LEU A 47 6.64 -1.33 1.74
N MET A 48 7.49 -2.07 2.43
CA MET A 48 7.74 -3.48 2.12
C MET A 48 6.47 -4.33 2.26
N ARG A 49 5.66 -4.05 3.29
CA ARG A 49 4.35 -4.69 3.46
C ARG A 49 3.41 -4.40 2.28
N ALA A 50 3.41 -3.17 1.76
CA ALA A 50 2.63 -2.81 0.58
C ALA A 50 3.12 -3.51 -0.69
N LEU A 51 4.43 -3.68 -0.85
CA LEU A 51 5.04 -4.40 -1.98
C LEU A 51 4.71 -5.90 -1.96
N LEU A 52 4.80 -6.56 -0.80
CA LEU A 52 4.40 -7.95 -0.63
C LEU A 52 2.91 -8.14 -0.95
N ARG A 53 2.06 -7.26 -0.43
CA ARG A 53 0.63 -7.25 -0.76
C ARG A 53 0.41 -7.10 -2.27
N ALA A 54 1.13 -6.19 -2.93
CA ALA A 54 1.05 -6.02 -4.38
C ALA A 54 1.51 -7.29 -5.14
N ALA A 55 2.55 -7.95 -4.67
CA ALA A 55 3.04 -9.23 -5.18
C ALA A 55 2.13 -10.43 -4.84
N GLY A 56 1.14 -10.27 -3.96
CA GLY A 56 0.28 -11.37 -3.50
C GLY A 56 0.99 -12.34 -2.55
N ARG A 57 1.98 -11.86 -1.80
CA ARG A 57 2.81 -12.66 -0.88
C ARG A 57 2.56 -12.31 0.57
N ASP A 58 2.81 -13.28 1.45
CA ASP A 58 2.65 -13.12 2.89
C ASP A 58 3.82 -12.36 3.53
N ALA A 59 3.56 -11.72 4.66
CA ALA A 59 4.59 -10.99 5.42
C ALA A 59 5.64 -11.91 6.07
N GLY A 60 5.30 -13.17 6.34
CA GLY A 60 6.21 -14.19 6.86
C GLY A 60 7.07 -14.86 5.79
N ASP A 61 6.83 -14.60 4.50
CA ASP A 61 7.62 -15.14 3.39
C ASP A 61 8.95 -14.38 3.24
N GLY A 62 10.00 -14.94 3.84
CA GLY A 62 11.36 -14.39 3.82
C GLY A 62 11.97 -14.30 2.42
N GLU A 63 11.63 -15.24 1.52
CA GLU A 63 12.11 -15.22 0.14
C GLU A 63 11.42 -14.11 -0.65
N ALA A 64 10.10 -13.96 -0.51
CA ALA A 64 9.37 -12.84 -1.12
C ALA A 64 9.86 -11.48 -0.60
N LEU A 65 10.21 -11.38 0.68
CA LEU A 65 10.82 -10.20 1.26
C LEU A 65 12.17 -9.86 0.60
N ALA A 66 13.05 -10.84 0.44
CA ALA A 66 14.34 -10.66 -0.22
C ALA A 66 14.19 -10.26 -1.70
N LEU A 67 13.26 -10.91 -2.41
CA LEU A 67 12.93 -10.56 -3.79
C LEU A 67 12.41 -9.12 -3.90
N CYS A 68 11.46 -8.71 -3.07
CA CYS A 68 10.93 -7.34 -3.07
C CYS A 68 12.00 -6.30 -2.77
N ARG A 69 12.96 -6.59 -1.88
CA ARG A 69 14.12 -5.71 -1.62
C ARG A 69 15.03 -5.60 -2.84
N SER A 70 15.31 -6.70 -3.53
CA SER A 70 16.16 -6.70 -4.73
C SER A 70 15.58 -5.90 -5.91
N LEU A 71 14.25 -5.78 -5.95
CA LEU A 71 13.55 -5.02 -6.99
C LEU A 71 13.52 -3.51 -6.71
N LEU A 72 13.90 -3.08 -5.51
CA LEU A 72 13.82 -1.68 -5.11
C LEU A 72 14.97 -0.87 -5.72
N PRO A 73 14.70 0.27 -6.37
CA PRO A 73 15.76 1.16 -6.83
C PRO A 73 16.57 1.72 -5.65
N PRO A 74 17.87 2.04 -5.82
CA PRO A 74 18.71 2.61 -4.77
C PRO A 74 18.21 3.96 -4.24
N GLY A 75 17.42 4.71 -5.04
CA GLY A 75 16.75 5.96 -4.63
C GLY A 75 15.34 5.77 -4.04
N GLY A 76 14.91 4.53 -3.82
CA GLY A 76 13.56 4.19 -3.39
C GLY A 76 12.49 4.48 -4.47
N LEU A 77 11.26 4.72 -4.04
CA LEU A 77 10.09 4.87 -4.92
C LEU A 77 9.56 6.32 -5.01
N ARG A 78 10.44 7.31 -4.85
CA ARG A 78 10.05 8.73 -4.94
C ARG A 78 9.72 9.13 -6.39
N ASP A 79 10.44 8.59 -7.35
CA ASP A 79 10.17 8.78 -8.78
C ASP A 79 8.94 8.00 -9.26
N ALA A 80 8.09 8.67 -10.03
CA ALA A 80 6.89 8.09 -10.63
C ALA A 80 7.22 7.09 -11.73
N ALA A 81 8.28 7.29 -12.51
CA ALA A 81 8.69 6.33 -13.54
C ALA A 81 9.19 5.02 -12.91
N ALA A 82 10.00 5.12 -11.85
CA ALA A 82 10.42 3.96 -11.05
C ALA A 82 9.23 3.16 -10.48
N ARG A 83 8.21 3.83 -9.92
CA ARG A 83 6.99 3.16 -9.45
C ARG A 83 6.27 2.43 -10.59
N ARG A 84 6.12 3.08 -11.75
CA ARG A 84 5.43 2.49 -12.92
C ARG A 84 6.19 1.30 -13.49
N ALA A 85 7.52 1.35 -13.54
CA ALA A 85 8.36 0.24 -14.00
C ALA A 85 8.29 -0.98 -13.07
N LEU A 86 8.07 -0.77 -11.77
CA LEU A 86 7.95 -1.83 -10.78
C LEU A 86 6.61 -2.59 -10.89
N TRP A 87 5.54 -1.92 -11.29
CA TRP A 87 4.18 -2.47 -11.23
C TRP A 87 3.95 -3.74 -12.06
N PRO A 88 4.40 -3.84 -13.33
CA PRO A 88 4.27 -5.08 -14.11
C PRO A 88 4.98 -6.28 -13.47
N ARG A 89 6.13 -6.05 -12.82
CA ARG A 89 6.91 -7.10 -12.15
C ARG A 89 6.14 -7.67 -10.95
N LEU A 90 5.60 -6.80 -10.09
CA LEU A 90 4.78 -7.23 -8.94
C LEU A 90 3.53 -7.99 -9.38
N ARG A 91 2.87 -7.57 -10.47
CA ARG A 91 1.73 -8.32 -11.01
C ARG A 91 2.13 -9.67 -11.61
N GLY A 92 3.30 -9.76 -12.22
CA GLY A 92 3.86 -11.05 -12.66
C GLY A 92 4.08 -12.01 -11.50
N LEU A 93 4.59 -11.53 -10.37
CA LEU A 93 4.77 -12.33 -9.15
C LEU A 93 3.44 -12.84 -8.57
N ARG A 94 2.37 -12.06 -8.71
CA ARG A 94 1.01 -12.43 -8.29
C ARG A 94 0.37 -13.47 -9.21
N ALA A 95 0.67 -13.41 -10.51
CA ALA A 95 0.13 -14.35 -11.51
C ALA A 95 0.87 -15.70 -11.51
N GLY A 96 2.10 -15.74 -11.00
CA GLY A 96 2.87 -16.97 -10.84
C GLY A 96 2.45 -17.76 -9.59
N PRO A 97 2.63 -19.09 -9.59
CA PRO A 97 2.32 -19.91 -8.43
C PRO A 97 3.12 -19.43 -7.20
N ALA A 98 2.43 -19.33 -6.07
CA ALA A 98 3.06 -19.22 -4.75
C ALA A 98 3.79 -20.53 -4.48
N ARG A 99 5.06 -20.57 -4.91
CA ARG A 99 5.96 -21.69 -4.72
C ARG A 99 6.36 -21.81 -3.26
#